data_AF-A0A3N1CV07-F1
#
_entry.id   AF-A0A3N1CV07-F1
#
_cell.length_a   1.000
_cell.length_b   1.000
_cell.length_c   1.000
_cell.angle_alpha   90.00
_cell.angle_beta   90.00
_cell.angle_gamma   90.00
#
_symmetry.space_group_name_H-M   'P 1'
#
loop_
_entity.id
_entity.type
_entity.pdbx_description
1 polymer ?
#
loop_
_entity_poly.entity_id
_entity_poly.type
_entity_poly.pdbx_seq_one_letter_code
_entity_poly.pdbx_strand_id
1 'polypeptide(L)' 'MAAITEAGGVIFPPVPAFYHRPKTLEEVVDHSVGRALDQFGLHTDLFPRWDEDLREQVRSHRRR' A
#
# COMPACT_ATOMS: atom_id res chain seq x y z
N MET A 1 -8.55 -20.26 4.08
CA MET A 1 -8.37 -19.19 3.07
C MET A 1 -9.19 -19.47 1.81
N ALA A 2 -9.01 -20.61 1.13
CA ALA A 2 -9.77 -20.95 -0.10
C ALA A 2 -11.30 -20.80 0.01
N ALA A 3 -11.93 -21.45 1.01
CA ALA A 3 -13.40 -21.46 1.13
C ALA A 3 -14.05 -20.06 1.22
N ILE A 4 -13.45 -19.11 1.95
CA ILE A 4 -14.00 -17.75 2.04
C ILE A 4 -13.76 -16.95 0.76
N THR A 5 -12.62 -17.16 0.10
CA THR A 5 -12.31 -16.53 -1.20
C THR A 5 -13.27 -17.01 -2.29
N GLU A 6 -13.57 -18.31 -2.33
CA GLU A 6 -14.55 -18.89 -3.26
C GLU A 6 -15.97 -18.41 -2.97
N ALA A 7 -16.30 -18.11 -1.71
CA ALA A 7 -17.56 -17.50 -1.30
C ALA A 7 -17.63 -15.97 -1.54
N GLY A 8 -16.60 -15.36 -2.14
CA GLY A 8 -16.55 -13.94 -2.47
C GLY A 8 -15.94 -13.01 -1.42
N GLY A 9 -15.42 -13.56 -0.32
CA GLY A 9 -14.69 -12.78 0.68
C GLY A 9 -13.26 -12.44 0.24
N VAL A 10 -12.79 -11.24 0.60
CA VAL A 10 -11.41 -10.81 0.33
C VAL A 10 -10.54 -11.09 1.55
N ILE A 11 -9.42 -11.78 1.36
CA ILE A 11 -8.39 -11.96 2.39
C ILE A 11 -7.26 -10.99 2.09
N PHE A 12 -7.03 -10.05 3.01
CA PHE A 12 -6.00 -9.03 2.88
C PHE A 12 -4.97 -9.20 4.01
N PRO A 13 -3.95 -10.06 3.83
CA PRO A 13 -2.90 -10.19 4.83
C PRO A 13 -2.08 -8.89 4.89
N PRO A 14 -1.76 -8.36 6.09
CA PRO A 14 -0.97 -7.13 6.23
C PRO A 14 0.51 -7.40 5.97
N VAL A 15 0.87 -7.66 4.70
CA VAL A 15 2.25 -7.89 4.27
C VAL A 15 2.85 -6.55 3.82
N PRO A 16 3.87 -6.02 4.53
CA PRO A 16 4.47 -4.74 4.20
C PRO A 16 5.04 -4.67 2.78
N ALA A 17 4.72 -3.61 2.06
CA ALA A 17 5.15 -3.41 0.67
C ALA A 17 6.50 -2.66 0.58
N PHE A 18 7.63 -3.29 0.86
CA PHE A 18 8.93 -2.58 0.94
C PHE A 18 9.46 -1.95 -0.36
N TYR A 19 8.83 -2.15 -1.53
CA TYR A 19 9.32 -1.60 -2.80
C TYR A 19 9.34 -0.06 -2.83
N HIS A 20 8.46 0.61 -2.09
CA HIS A 20 8.44 2.08 -1.94
C HIS A 20 9.44 2.63 -0.91
N ARG A 21 10.28 1.76 -0.33
CA ARG A 21 11.35 2.10 0.62
C ARG A 21 10.86 2.99 1.78
N PRO A 22 9.86 2.53 2.55
CA PRO A 22 9.32 3.31 3.64
C PRO A 22 10.41 3.57 4.70
N LYS A 23 10.39 4.75 5.31
CA LYS A 23 11.31 5.17 6.38
C LYS A 23 10.72 5.03 7.77
N THR A 24 9.40 5.01 7.86
CA THR A 24 8.68 4.94 9.13
C THR A 24 7.69 3.78 9.14
N LEU A 25 7.23 3.43 10.34
CA LEU A 25 6.18 2.42 10.49
C LEU A 25 4.85 2.97 9.95
N GLU A 26 4.60 4.26 10.13
CA GLU A 26 3.43 4.97 9.62
C GLU A 26 3.30 4.80 8.10
N GLU A 27 4.39 4.96 7.33
CA GLU A 27 4.36 4.77 5.88
C GLU A 27 4.01 3.32 5.46
N VAL A 28 4.39 2.32 6.28
CA VAL A 28 4.00 0.92 6.05
C VAL A 28 2.51 0.71 6.31
N VAL A 29 1.99 1.34 7.37
CA VAL A 29 0.58 1.27 7.74
C VAL A 29 -0.28 2.00 6.71
N ASP A 30 0.12 3.21 6.30
CA ASP A 30 -0.56 4.04 5.31
C ASP A 30 -0.72 3.32 3.97
N HIS A 31 0.33 2.62 3.51
CA HIS A 31 0.24 1.77 2.32
C HIS A 31 -0.81 0.65 2.48
N SER A 32 -0.78 -0.07 3.60
CA SER A 32 -1.68 -1.20 3.85
C SER A 32 -3.14 -0.74 3.96
N VAL A 33 -3.39 0.37 4.66
CA VAL A 33 -4.71 0.97 4.83
C VAL A 33 -5.23 1.50 3.50
N GLY A 34 -4.42 2.25 2.76
CA GLY A 34 -4.80 2.78 1.46
C GLY A 34 -5.18 1.66 0.46
N ARG A 35 -4.43 0.55 0.45
CA ARG A 35 -4.77 -0.62 -0.38
C ARG A 35 -6.03 -1.36 0.07
N ALA A 36 -6.35 -1.36 1.36
CA ALA A 36 -7.61 -1.88 1.85
C ALA A 36 -8.79 -0.97 1.45
N LEU A 37 -8.63 0.35 1.53
CA LEU A 37 -9.64 1.33 1.10
C LEU A 37 -9.90 1.29 -0.41
N ASP A 38 -8.87 1.04 -1.22
CA ASP A 38 -9.00 0.86 -2.67
C ASP A 38 -9.99 -0.27 -3.04
N GLN A 39 -10.16 -1.31 -2.19
CA GLN A 39 -11.14 -2.39 -2.43
C GLN A 39 -12.60 -1.90 -2.38
N PHE A 40 -12.84 -0.76 -1.72
CA PHE A 40 -14.16 -0.13 -1.63
C PHE A 40 -14.32 1.04 -2.62
N GLY A 41 -13.36 1.24 -3.53
CA GLY A 41 -13.35 2.39 -4.45
C GLY A 41 -13.00 3.72 -3.77
N LEU A 42 -12.44 3.68 -2.55
CA LEU A 42 -12.04 4.86 -1.79
C LEU A 42 -10.55 5.12 -2.05
N HIS A 43 -10.27 6.01 -2.99
CA HIS A 43 -8.91 6.38 -3.34
C HIS A 43 -8.37 7.46 -2.40
N THR A 44 -7.18 7.22 -1.83
CA THR A 44 -6.51 8.13 -0.89
C THR A 44 -5.09 8.44 -1.35
N ASP A 45 -4.58 9.59 -0.92
CA ASP A 45 -3.21 10.03 -1.18
C ASP A 45 -2.25 9.66 -0.02
N LEU A 46 -2.53 8.57 0.69
CA LEU A 46 -1.77 8.12 1.87
C LEU A 46 -0.42 7.48 1.52
N PHE A 47 -0.28 6.96 0.30
CA PHE A 47 0.91 6.26 -0.15
C PHE A 47 1.12 6.48 -1.65
N PRO A 48 2.36 6.41 -2.16
CA PRO A 48 2.63 6.58 -3.57
C PRO A 48 2.07 5.40 -4.35
N ARG A 49 1.29 5.68 -5.40
CA ARG A 49 0.88 4.63 -6.34
C ARG A 49 2.07 4.20 -7.19
N TRP A 50 1.96 3.01 -7.77
CA TRP A 50 2.97 2.50 -8.68
C TRP A 50 2.97 3.32 -9.97
N ASP A 51 3.76 4.39 -10.00
CA ASP A 51 4.00 5.22 -11.18
C ASP A 51 5.16 6.21 -10.93
N GLU A 52 5.11 7.40 -11.53
CA GLU A 52 6.04 8.50 -11.29
C GLU A 52 6.07 8.95 -9.81
N ASP A 53 4.93 8.94 -9.09
CA ASP A 53 4.86 9.29 -7.66
C ASP A 53 5.80 8.43 -6.81
N LEU A 54 5.85 7.12 -7.11
CA LEU A 54 6.76 6.18 -6.46
C LEU A 54 8.23 6.53 -6.75
N ARG A 55 8.53 6.94 -7.99
CA ARG A 55 9.90 7.33 -8.37
C ARG A 55 10.31 8.61 -7.66
N GLU A 56 9.42 9.58 -7.55
CA GLU A 56 9.64 10.83 -6.82
C GLU A 56 9.90 10.58 -5.34
N GLN A 57 9.06 9.77 -4.69
CA GLN A 57 9.26 9.39 -3.30
C GLN A 57 10.60 8.68 -3.09
N VAL A 58 10.95 7.69 -3.91
CA VAL A 58 12.23 6.98 -3.75
C VAL A 58 13.42 7.92 -3.97
N ARG A 59 13.30 8.90 -4.88
CA ARG A 59 14.33 9.93 -5.10
C ARG A 59 14.45 10.89 -3.90
N SER A 60 13.34 11.33 -3.32
CA SER A 60 13.35 12.23 -2.16
C SER A 60 14.03 11.58 -0.95
N HIS A 61 13.78 10.28 -0.73
CA HIS A 61 14.41 9.47 0.31
C HIS A 61 15.91 9.27 0.16
N ARG A 62 16.46 9.46 -1.05
CA ARG A 62 17.90 9.34 -1.33
C ARG A 62 18.66 10.66 -1.15
N ARG A 63 17.94 11.79 -1.12
CA ARG A 63 18.52 13.14 -0.99
C ARG A 63 18.58 13.63 0.46
N ARG A 64 18.08 12.86 1.42
CA ARG A 64 18.15 13.12 2.86
C ARG A 64 19.19 12.23 3.52
#